data_AF-A0A101IHN6-F1
#
_entry.id   AF-A0A101IHN6-F1
#
_cell.length_a   1.000
_cell.length_b   1.000
_cell.length_c   1.000
_cell.angle_alpha   90.00
_cell.angle_beta   90.00
_cell.angle_gamma   90.00
#
_symmetry.space_group_name_H-M   'P 1'
#
loop_
_entity.id
_entity.type
_entity.pdbx_description
1 polymer ?
#
loop_
_entity_poly.entity_id
_entity_poly.type
_entity_poly.pdbx_seq_one_letter_code
_entity_poly.pdbx_strand_id
1 'polypeptide(L)'
;MTPEADQRVILLDGRPVGNLIVIRGHKEIRLAEIALLSEDRDKGIGSCLIRDLAEEAVEAGLPLRLHVAKFNRAIRLYRRLSFALIGDTGTHFFMERPPISFVIPLRSRRPQICRAMGRDLSR
;
A
#
# COMPACT_ATOMS: atom_id res chain seq x y z
N MET A 1 22.48 6.49 2.37
CA MET A 1 21.22 7.25 2.32
C MET A 1 20.19 6.50 3.14
N THR A 2 19.68 7.10 4.21
CA THR A 2 18.66 6.48 5.08
C THR A 2 17.31 6.61 4.36
N PRO A 3 16.50 5.54 4.22
CA PRO A 3 15.18 5.65 3.60
C PRO A 3 14.30 6.64 4.38
N GLU A 4 13.76 7.65 3.70
CA GLU A 4 12.82 8.60 4.29
C GLU A 4 11.38 8.10 4.14
N ALA A 5 10.53 8.47 5.10
CA ALA A 5 9.11 8.15 5.06
C ALA A 5 8.37 9.20 4.21
N ASP A 6 7.80 8.77 3.09
CA ASP A 6 6.89 9.56 2.28
C ASP A 6 5.49 9.50 2.89
N GLN A 7 5.04 10.62 3.46
CA GLN A 7 3.75 10.76 4.12
C GLN A 7 2.76 11.51 3.23
N ARG A 8 1.63 10.86 2.94
CA ARG A 8 0.60 11.39 2.03
C ARG A 8 -0.77 11.36 2.68
N VAL A 9 -1.60 12.34 2.31
CA VAL A 9 -3.04 12.33 2.57
C VAL A 9 -3.74 11.68 1.39
N ILE A 10 -4.64 10.74 1.67
CA ILE A 10 -5.47 10.09 0.65
C ILE A 10 -6.67 10.98 0.37
N LEU A 11 -6.87 11.34 -0.89
CA LEU A 11 -8.03 12.11 -1.35
C LEU A 11 -8.98 11.24 -2.16
N LEU A 12 -10.28 11.40 -1.91
CA LEU A 12 -11.37 10.90 -2.74
C LEU A 12 -12.20 12.12 -3.16
N ASP A 13 -12.29 12.40 -4.46
CA ASP A 13 -13.00 13.57 -5.01
C ASP A 13 -12.57 14.89 -4.34
N GLY A 14 -11.26 15.04 -4.07
CA GLY A 14 -10.69 16.22 -3.41
C GLY A 14 -10.86 16.27 -1.88
N ARG A 15 -11.64 15.37 -1.29
CA ARG A 15 -11.85 15.29 0.17
C ARG A 15 -10.83 14.36 0.84
N PRO A 16 -10.24 14.72 1.99
CA PRO A 16 -9.38 13.81 2.74
C PRO A 16 -10.17 12.62 3.30
N VAL A 17 -9.68 11.41 3.04
CA VAL A 17 -10.30 10.15 3.48
C VAL A 17 -9.36 9.23 4.25
N GLY A 18 -8.10 9.63 4.43
CA GLY A 18 -7.13 8.79 5.10
C GLY A 18 -5.68 9.24 4.94
N ASN A 19 -4.77 8.38 5.39
CA ASN A 19 -3.33 8.56 5.32
C ASN A 19 -2.66 7.35 4.68
N LEU A 20 -1.54 7.61 4.00
CA LEU A 20 -0.64 6.63 3.43
C LEU A 20 0.80 7.01 3.82
N ILE A 21 1.55 6.07 4.39
CA ILE A 21 2.98 6.24 4.67
C ILE A 21 3.74 5.11 3.98
N VAL A 22 4.71 5.49 3.16
CA VAL A 22 5.54 4.57 2.38
C VAL A 22 7.01 4.88 2.61
N ILE A 23 7.81 3.86 2.85
CA ILE A 23 9.27 3.98 2.97
C ILE A 23 9.88 3.31 1.76
N ARG A 24 10.65 4.05 0.97
CA ARG A 24 11.33 3.54 -0.24
C ARG A 24 12.81 3.35 0.06
N GLY A 25 13.24 2.10 0.16
CA GLY A 25 14.63 1.75 0.42
C GLY A 25 15.27 1.04 -0.77
N HIS A 26 16.57 0.75 -0.65
CA HIS A 26 17.32 0.04 -1.68
C HIS A 26 17.06 -1.48 -1.74
N LYS A 27 16.37 -2.04 -0.73
CA LYS A 27 16.10 -3.49 -0.63
C LYS A 27 14.63 -3.85 -0.67
N GLU A 28 13.75 -2.87 -0.49
CA GLU A 28 12.30 -3.05 -0.43
C GLU A 28 11.59 -1.70 -0.55
N ILE A 29 10.34 -1.73 -0.99
CA ILE A 29 9.36 -0.70 -0.70
C ILE A 29 8.53 -1.21 0.49
N ARG A 30 8.35 -0.38 1.52
CA ARG A 30 7.56 -0.74 2.70
C ARG A 30 6.31 0.12 2.79
N LEU A 31 5.15 -0.53 2.78
CA LEU A 31 3.90 0.07 3.20
C LEU A 31 3.88 0.15 4.73
N ALA A 32 4.24 1.30 5.28
CA ALA A 32 4.33 1.51 6.73
C ALA A 32 2.95 1.76 7.35
N GLU A 33 2.11 2.54 6.68
CA GLU A 33 0.74 2.81 7.15
C GLU A 33 -0.21 2.99 5.97
N ILE A 34 -1.40 2.41 6.09
CA ILE A 34 -2.58 2.79 5.31
C ILE A 34 -3.79 2.80 6.23
N ALA A 35 -4.40 3.98 6.37
CA ALA A 35 -5.56 4.17 7.22
C ALA A 35 -6.62 4.95 6.46
N LEU A 36 -7.83 4.40 6.39
CA LEU A 36 -9.00 5.07 5.83
C LEU A 36 -10.00 5.35 6.94
N LEU A 37 -10.71 6.49 6.83
CA LEU A 37 -11.88 6.79 7.64
C LEU A 37 -12.89 5.64 7.53
N SER A 38 -13.58 5.34 8.63
CA SER A 38 -14.48 4.18 8.70
C SER A 38 -15.54 4.20 7.59
N GLU A 39 -16.07 5.37 7.26
CA GLU A 39 -17.07 5.61 6.21
C GLU A 39 -16.56 5.38 4.78
N ASP A 40 -15.23 5.38 4.59
CA ASP A 40 -14.56 5.26 3.29
C ASP A 40 -13.87 3.90 3.09
N ARG A 41 -14.03 2.97 4.05
CA ARG A 41 -13.56 1.59 3.95
C ARG A 41 -14.46 0.77 3.02
N ASP A 42 -13.92 -0.36 2.56
CA ASP A 42 -14.60 -1.33 1.68
C ASP A 42 -15.05 -0.80 0.30
N LYS A 43 -14.71 0.45 -0.04
CA LYS A 43 -14.94 1.08 -1.36
C LYS A 43 -13.83 0.83 -2.39
N GLY A 44 -12.87 -0.05 -2.10
CA GLY A 44 -11.76 -0.38 -3.00
C GLY A 44 -10.56 0.57 -2.98
N ILE A 45 -10.62 1.70 -2.26
CA ILE A 45 -9.57 2.73 -2.19
C ILE A 45 -8.22 2.14 -1.80
N GLY A 46 -8.16 1.40 -0.68
CA GLY A 46 -6.91 0.77 -0.23
C GLY A 46 -6.37 -0.25 -1.22
N SER A 47 -7.25 -0.98 -1.92
CA SER A 47 -6.80 -1.94 -2.94
C SER A 47 -6.19 -1.22 -4.15
N CYS A 48 -6.71 -0.05 -4.51
CA CYS A 48 -6.15 0.76 -5.59
C CYS A 48 -4.73 1.22 -5.25
N LEU A 49 -4.58 1.91 -4.11
CA LEU A 49 -3.28 2.45 -3.68
C LEU A 49 -2.20 1.36 -3.52
N ILE A 50 -2.57 0.20 -2.96
CA ILE A 50 -1.61 -0.90 -2.78
C ILE A 50 -1.23 -1.54 -4.12
N ARG A 51 -2.12 -1.56 -5.12
CA ARG A 51 -1.77 -2.03 -6.47
C ARG A 51 -0.81 -1.08 -7.17
N ASP A 52 -1.04 0.23 -7.07
CA ASP A 52 -0.12 1.22 -7.62
C ASP A 52 1.26 1.10 -6.97
N LEU A 53 1.33 0.89 -5.64
CA LEU A 53 2.60 0.61 -4.96
C LEU A 53 3.25 -0.72 -5.38
N ALA A 54 2.45 -1.73 -5.70
CA ALA A 54 2.97 -3.00 -6.18
C ALA A 54 3.53 -2.90 -7.60
N GLU A 55 2.95 -2.05 -8.44
CA GLU A 55 3.51 -1.73 -9.77
C GLU A 55 4.80 -0.94 -9.64
N GLU A 56 4.85 0.05 -8.75
CA GLU A 56 6.08 0.77 -8.43
C GLU A 56 7.19 -0.18 -7.94
N ALA A 57 6.84 -1.13 -7.09
CA ALA A 57 7.77 -2.16 -6.58
C ALA A 57 8.29 -3.07 -7.69
N VAL A 58 7.43 -3.43 -8.64
CA VAL A 58 7.79 -4.18 -9.84
C VAL A 58 8.76 -3.39 -10.72
N GLU A 59 8.47 -2.11 -11.00
CA GLU A 59 9.33 -1.24 -11.79
C GLU A 59 10.71 -1.05 -11.14
N ALA A 60 10.75 -0.97 -9.81
CA ALA A 60 11.98 -0.87 -9.04
C ALA A 60 12.74 -2.20 -8.90
N GLY A 61 12.12 -3.34 -9.24
CA GLY A 61 12.69 -4.67 -8.99
C GLY A 61 12.82 -5.00 -7.50
N LEU A 62 11.99 -4.40 -6.64
CA LEU A 62 12.06 -4.52 -5.19
C LEU A 62 10.80 -5.17 -4.60
N PRO A 63 10.90 -6.03 -3.57
CA PRO A 63 9.71 -6.53 -2.89
C PRO A 63 8.93 -5.40 -2.20
N LEU A 64 7.60 -5.54 -2.19
CA LEU A 64 6.71 -4.70 -1.39
C LEU A 64 6.39 -5.42 -0.08
N ARG A 65 6.68 -4.79 1.06
CA ARG A 65 6.51 -5.38 2.39
C ARG A 65 5.63 -4.55 3.31
N LEU A 66 5.06 -5.22 4.31
CA LEU A 66 4.29 -4.59 5.39
C LEU A 66 4.35 -5.42 6.68
N HIS A 67 4.11 -4.76 7.80
CA HIS A 67 3.84 -5.42 9.08
C HIS A 67 2.39 -5.13 9.48
N VAL A 68 1.70 -6.12 10.02
CA VAL A 68 0.29 -5.98 10.39
C VAL A 68 -0.03 -6.76 11.65
N ALA A 69 -0.74 -6.14 12.60
CA ALA A 69 -1.22 -6.82 13.79
C ALA A 69 -2.16 -7.98 13.42
N LYS A 70 -2.04 -9.15 14.08
CA LYS A 70 -2.77 -10.38 13.72
C LYS A 70 -4.30 -10.25 13.71
N PHE A 71 -4.85 -9.34 14.50
CA PHE A 71 -6.28 -9.11 14.60
C PHE A 71 -6.80 -8.04 13.62
N ASN A 72 -5.93 -7.47 12.79
CA ASN A 72 -6.32 -6.45 11.83
C ASN A 72 -7.05 -7.07 10.64
N ARG A 73 -8.29 -6.61 10.38
CA ARG A 73 -9.13 -7.02 9.24
C ARG A 73 -8.42 -6.89 7.88
N ALA A 74 -7.45 -6.00 7.75
CA ALA A 74 -6.70 -5.75 6.52
C ALA A 74 -5.86 -6.96 6.06
N ILE A 75 -5.60 -7.96 6.92
CA ILE A 75 -4.88 -9.18 6.51
C ILE A 75 -5.55 -9.86 5.31
N ARG A 76 -6.89 -9.88 5.27
CA ARG A 76 -7.64 -10.46 4.13
C ARG A 76 -7.41 -9.67 2.84
N LEU A 77 -7.31 -8.34 2.94
CA LEU A 77 -6.98 -7.48 1.81
C LEU A 77 -5.58 -7.80 1.29
N TYR A 78 -4.58 -7.87 2.17
CA TYR A 78 -3.20 -8.14 1.79
C TYR A 78 -3.05 -9.51 1.12
N ARG A 79 -3.65 -10.57 1.68
CA ARG A 79 -3.66 -11.90 1.05
C ARG A 79 -4.28 -11.89 -0.35
N ARG A 80 -5.41 -11.20 -0.54
CA ARG A 80 -6.06 -11.06 -1.86
C ARG A 80 -5.19 -10.30 -2.87
N LEU A 81 -4.29 -9.44 -2.38
CA LEU A 81 -3.33 -8.71 -3.21
C LEU A 81 -2.00 -9.47 -3.36
N SER A 82 -2.01 -10.78 -3.11
CA SER A 82 -0.87 -11.69 -3.25
C SER A 82 0.31 -11.41 -2.32
N PHE A 83 0.05 -10.83 -1.15
CA PHE A 83 1.03 -10.84 -0.08
C PHE A 83 1.06 -12.19 0.62
N ALA A 84 2.24 -12.79 0.70
CA ALA A 84 2.53 -14.00 1.47
C ALA A 84 3.07 -13.65 2.86
N LEU A 85 2.87 -14.55 3.82
CA LEU A 85 3.47 -14.44 5.16
C LEU A 85 4.95 -14.83 5.06
N ILE A 86 5.84 -13.97 5.56
CA ILE A 86 7.30 -14.22 5.62
C ILE A 86 7.85 -14.23 7.05
N GLY A 87 7.02 -13.90 8.04
CA GLY A 87 7.42 -13.90 9.44
C GLY A 87 6.26 -13.64 10.39
N ASP A 88 6.41 -14.07 11.63
CA ASP A 88 5.42 -13.95 12.70
C ASP A 88 6.14 -13.68 14.02
N THR A 89 5.79 -12.60 14.71
CA THR A 89 6.37 -12.21 16.03
C THR A 89 5.41 -12.44 17.20
N GLY A 90 4.41 -13.30 17.04
CA GLY A 90 3.35 -13.54 18.02
C GLY A 90 2.22 -12.53 17.91
N THR A 91 2.52 -11.22 17.82
CA THR A 91 1.52 -10.15 17.74
C THR A 91 1.33 -9.58 16.33
N HIS A 92 2.35 -9.69 15.48
CA HIS A 92 2.33 -9.16 14.11
C HIS A 92 2.71 -10.21 13.08
N PHE A 93 2.15 -10.07 11.90
CA PHE A 93 2.60 -10.73 10.68
C PHE A 93 3.50 -9.80 9.87
N PHE A 94 4.56 -10.37 9.32
CA PHE A 94 5.41 -9.77 8.30
C PHE A 94 4.97 -10.36 6.97
N MET A 95 4.55 -9.50 6.05
CA MET A 95 4.02 -9.94 4.77
C MET A 95 4.77 -9.30 3.62
N GLU A 96 4.96 -10.07 2.55
CA GLU A 96 5.69 -9.66 1.36
C GLU A 96 4.90 -9.99 0.10
N ARG A 97 4.96 -9.09 -0.87
CA ARG A 97 4.66 -9.38 -2.26
C ARG A 97 5.94 -9.22 -3.09
N PRO A 98 6.36 -10.24 -3.85
CA PRO A 98 7.54 -10.14 -4.70
C PRO A 98 7.28 -9.24 -5.93
N PRO A 99 8.32 -8.65 -6.53
CA PRO A 99 8.22 -7.73 -7.68
C PRO A 99 7.98 -8.48 -8.99
N ILE A 100 6.90 -9.26 -9.09
CA ILE A 100 6.60 -10.08 -10.25
C ILE A 100 5.43 -9.45 -11.03
N SER A 101 5.68 -9.08 -12.28
CA SER A 101 4.63 -8.79 -13.26
C SER A 101 3.96 -10.09 -13.69
N PHE A 102 2.74 -10.34 -13.23
CA PHE A 102 1.87 -11.28 -13.93
C PHE A 102 1.33 -10.58 -15.18
N VAL A 103 1.88 -10.93 -16.35
CA VAL A 103 1.30 -10.52 -17.64
C VAL A 103 -0.04 -11.23 -17.79
N ILE A 104 -1.14 -10.50 -17.54
CA ILE A 104 -2.49 -10.93 -17.90
C ILE A 104 -3.00 -9.96 -18.98
N PRO A 105 -3.57 -10.44 -20.11
CA PRO A 105 -4.07 -9.56 -21.17
C PRO A 105 -5.10 -8.57 -20.63
N LEU A 106 -4.95 -7.31 -21.05
CA LEU A 106 -5.62 -6.13 -20.52
C LEU A 106 -7.16 -6.22 -20.60
N ARG A 107 -7.84 -6.37 -19.46
CA ARG A 107 -9.20 -5.85 -19.26
C ARG A 107 -9.38 -5.36 -17.82
N SER A 108 -9.19 -4.06 -17.60
CA SER A 108 -10.22 -3.18 -17.01
C SER A 108 -9.67 -1.76 -16.84
N ARG A 109 -10.52 -0.78 -17.16
CA ARG A 109 -10.26 0.64 -16.92
C ARG A 109 -9.99 0.86 -15.44
N ARG A 110 -8.82 1.39 -15.08
CA ARG A 110 -8.57 1.88 -13.72
C ARG A 110 -9.51 3.06 -13.46
N PRO A 111 -10.29 3.07 -12.38
CA PRO A 111 -10.97 4.28 -11.96
C PRO A 111 -9.90 5.31 -11.57
N GLN A 112 -9.92 6.51 -12.15
CA GLN A 112 -9.03 7.64 -11.81
C GLN A 112 -9.24 8.19 -10.37
N ILE A 113 -9.90 7.44 -9.50
CA ILE A 113 -10.67 7.95 -8.36
C ILE A 113 -9.81 8.13 -7.10
N CYS A 114 -8.67 7.43 -6.99
CA CYS A 114 -7.88 7.39 -5.75
C CYS A 114 -6.50 8.04 -5.96
N ARG A 115 -6.26 9.20 -5.36
CA ARG A 115 -4.95 9.86 -5.40
C ARG A 115 -4.46 10.14 -3.98
N ALA A 116 -3.24 9.73 -3.68
CA ALA A 116 -2.54 10.16 -2.47
C ALA A 116 -1.67 11.37 -2.84
N MET A 117 -1.81 12.48 -2.11
CA MET A 117 -1.00 13.68 -2.29
C MET A 117 -0.05 13.85 -1.11
N GLY A 118 1.21 14.17 -1.40
CA GLY A 118 2.20 14.50 -0.38
C GLY A 118 1.74 15.70 0.46
N ARG A 119 2.10 15.72 1.74
CA ARG A 119 1.95 16.94 2.53
C ARG A 119 3.03 17.91 2.10
N ASP A 120 2.64 19.10 1.65
CA ASP A 120 3.55 20.22 1.63
C ASP A 120 3.67 20.71 3.08
N LEU A 121 4.80 20.41 3.73
CA LEU A 121 5.09 20.85 5.11
C LEU A 121 5.50 22.34 5.16
N SER A 122 5.22 23.10 4.12
CA SER A 122 5.45 24.55 4.07
C SER A 122 4.29 25.31 4.74
N ARG A 123 4.28 25.39 6.07
CA ARG A 123 3.73 26.52 6.85
C ARG A 123 4.06 26.41 8.34
#